data_AF-A0A6J3L590-F1
#
_entry.id   AF-A0A6J3L590-F1
#
_cell.length_a   1.000
_cell.length_b   1.000
_cell.length_c   1.000
_cell.angle_alpha   90.00
_cell.angle_beta   90.00
_cell.angle_gamma   90.00
#
_symmetry.space_group_name_H-M   'P 1'
#
loop_
_entity.id
_entity.type
_entity.pdbx_description
1 polymer ?
#
loop_
_entity_poly.entity_id
_entity_poly.type
_entity_poly.pdbx_seq_one_letter_code
_entity_poly.pdbx_strand_id
1 'polypeptide(L)'
;MTPPMERIQILETIEKDIIVCLQSAGQAFVELSKEKSSMKQAEAQTQQFLKTLGHVESKLSEQINYLTQVSTGQPHEGSGYASQKVLQMAWHRLEHARSRVNELERIKNKPR
;
A
#
# COMPACT_ATOMS: atom_id res chain seq x y z
N MET A 1 1.23 10.22 -1.06
CA MET A 1 1.41 8.75 -0.99
C MET A 1 0.54 8.24 0.13
N THR A 2 -0.35 7.27 -0.15
CA THR A 2 -1.22 6.63 0.86
C THR A 2 -0.35 5.91 1.89
N PRO A 3 -0.38 6.30 3.18
CA PRO A 3 0.36 5.65 4.26
C PRO A 3 0.09 4.13 4.30
N PRO A 4 1.06 3.30 4.78
CA PRO A 4 0.87 1.86 4.91
C PRO A 4 -0.39 1.46 5.70
N MET A 5 -0.77 2.24 6.72
CA MET A 5 -1.99 2.01 7.50
C MET A 5 -3.27 2.21 6.67
N GLU A 6 -3.33 3.26 5.84
CA GLU A 6 -4.45 3.49 4.93
C GLU A 6 -4.56 2.37 3.88
N ARG A 7 -3.43 1.81 3.43
CA ARG A 7 -3.42 0.64 2.52
C ARG A 7 -4.02 -0.60 3.18
N ILE A 8 -3.72 -0.86 4.45
CA ILE A 8 -4.33 -1.96 5.21
C ILE A 8 -5.85 -1.75 5.34
N GLN A 9 -6.29 -0.52 5.63
CA GLN A 9 -7.73 -0.20 5.68
C GLN A 9 -8.43 -0.40 4.33
N ILE A 10 -7.75 -0.13 3.22
CA ILE A 10 -8.28 -0.44 1.88
C ILE A 10 -8.46 -1.95 1.72
N LEU A 11 -7.50 -2.77 2.15
CA LEU A 11 -7.63 -4.24 2.09
C LEU A 11 -8.79 -4.75 2.95
N GLU A 12 -8.99 -4.22 4.16
CA GLU A 12 -10.15 -4.54 5.00
C GLU A 12 -11.47 -4.14 4.33
N THR A 13 -11.47 -3.05 3.56
CA THR A 13 -12.66 -2.63 2.79
C THR A 13 -12.93 -3.58 1.63
N ILE A 14 -11.88 -4.02 0.91
CA ILE A 14 -12.01 -5.03 -0.16
C ILE A 14 -12.57 -6.33 0.43
N GLU A 15 -12.10 -6.76 1.60
CA GLU A 15 -12.62 -7.96 2.27
C GLU A 15 -14.11 -7.85 2.59
N LYS A 16 -14.57 -6.70 3.11
CA LYS A 16 -15.99 -6.42 3.31
C LYS A 16 -16.78 -6.43 2.00
N ASP A 17 -16.23 -5.85 0.94
CA ASP A 17 -16.87 -5.85 -0.38
C ASP A 17 -16.98 -7.28 -0.94
N ILE A 18 -16.01 -8.16 -0.71
CA ILE A 18 -16.07 -9.59 -1.07
C ILE A 18 -17.22 -10.30 -0.34
N ILE A 19 -17.37 -10.04 0.97
CA ILE A 19 -18.48 -10.61 1.75
C ILE A 19 -19.83 -10.18 1.15
N VAL A 20 -19.99 -8.89 0.82
CA VAL A 20 -21.21 -8.35 0.20
C VAL A 20 -21.46 -8.97 -1.18
N CYS A 21 -20.40 -9.19 -1.96
CA CYS A 21 -20.47 -9.85 -3.26
C CYS A 21 -21.05 -11.27 -3.13
N LEU A 22 -20.48 -12.08 -2.23
CA LEU A 22 -20.96 -13.45 -1.97
C LEU A 22 -22.40 -13.47 -1.42
N GLN A 23 -22.74 -12.53 -0.53
CA GLN A 23 -24.10 -12.40 -0.02
C GLN A 23 -25.11 -12.08 -1.14
N SER A 24 -24.77 -11.16 -2.04
CA SER A 24 -25.65 -10.77 -3.16
C SER A 24 -25.89 -11.96 -4.10
N ALA A 25 -24.84 -12.73 -4.43
CA ALA A 25 -24.98 -13.97 -5.20
C ALA A 25 -25.84 -15.01 -4.48
N GLY A 26 -25.60 -15.21 -3.18
CA GLY A 26 -26.40 -16.12 -2.36
C GLY A 26 -27.88 -15.73 -2.33
N GLN A 27 -28.20 -14.44 -2.18
CA GLN A 27 -29.57 -13.94 -2.21
C GLN A 27 -30.23 -14.11 -3.57
N ALA A 28 -29.49 -13.95 -4.68
CA ALA A 28 -30.00 -14.24 -6.00
C ALA A 28 -30.40 -15.72 -6.14
N PHE A 29 -29.54 -16.65 -5.69
CA PHE A 29 -29.86 -18.08 -5.71
C PHE A 29 -31.05 -18.44 -4.81
N VAL A 30 -31.11 -17.86 -3.60
CA VAL A 30 -32.24 -18.07 -2.69
C VAL A 30 -33.55 -17.59 -3.34
N GLU A 31 -33.56 -16.42 -3.97
CA GLU A 31 -34.74 -15.91 -4.68
C GLU A 31 -35.18 -16.84 -5.82
N LEU A 32 -34.22 -17.31 -6.63
CA LEU A 32 -34.49 -18.22 -7.74
C LEU A 32 -34.97 -19.61 -7.28
N SER A 33 -34.63 -20.02 -6.05
CA SER A 33 -35.06 -21.30 -5.48
C SER A 33 -36.51 -21.32 -4.96
N LYS A 34 -37.17 -20.17 -4.87
CA LYS A 34 -38.56 -20.07 -4.38
C LYS A 34 -39.56 -20.62 -5.40
N GLU A 35 -40.62 -21.27 -4.92
CA GLU A 35 -41.74 -21.73 -5.77
C GLU A 35 -42.41 -20.61 -6.56
N LYS A 36 -42.46 -19.40 -5.98
CA LYS A 36 -42.86 -18.16 -6.66
C LYS A 36 -41.72 -17.15 -6.58
N SER A 37 -40.80 -17.23 -7.52
CA SER A 37 -39.63 -16.35 -7.60
C SER A 37 -39.98 -14.98 -8.20
N SER A 38 -39.36 -13.93 -7.67
CA SER A 38 -39.39 -12.59 -8.24
C SER A 38 -38.17 -12.37 -9.13
N MET A 39 -38.35 -12.46 -10.45
CA MET A 39 -37.27 -12.22 -11.40
C MET A 39 -36.64 -10.83 -11.25
N LYS A 40 -37.44 -9.81 -10.95
CA LYS A 40 -36.94 -8.45 -10.69
C LYS A 40 -36.00 -8.39 -9.49
N GLN A 41 -36.29 -9.16 -8.43
CA GLN A 41 -35.46 -9.22 -7.23
C GLN A 41 -34.18 -10.01 -7.47
N ALA A 42 -34.27 -11.16 -8.17
CA ALA A 42 -33.10 -11.94 -8.56
C ALA A 42 -32.14 -11.13 -9.46
N GLU A 43 -32.69 -10.39 -10.41
CA GLU A 43 -31.93 -9.51 -11.29
C GLU A 43 -31.26 -8.36 -10.52
N ALA A 44 -31.97 -7.73 -9.56
CA ALA A 44 -31.39 -6.70 -8.71
C ALA A 44 -30.20 -7.23 -7.88
N GLN A 45 -30.32 -8.44 -7.30
CA GLN A 45 -29.22 -9.07 -6.56
C GLN A 45 -28.04 -9.42 -7.48
N THR A 46 -28.32 -9.86 -8.71
CA THR A 46 -27.30 -10.17 -9.72
C THR A 46 -26.56 -8.90 -10.17
N GLN A 47 -27.28 -7.79 -10.37
CA GLN A 47 -26.66 -6.49 -10.70
C GLN A 47 -25.79 -5.97 -9.54
N GLN A 48 -26.25 -6.12 -8.29
CA GLN A 48 -25.45 -5.76 -7.13
C GLN A 48 -24.19 -6.61 -7.00
N PHE A 49 -24.28 -7.91 -7.27
CA PHE A 49 -23.12 -8.81 -7.36
C PHE A 49 -22.12 -8.32 -8.39
N LEU A 50 -22.55 -8.10 -9.65
CA LEU A 50 -21.66 -7.65 -10.73
C LEU A 50 -20.97 -6.31 -10.42
N LYS A 51 -21.73 -5.36 -9.87
CA LYS A 51 -21.19 -4.06 -9.46
C LYS A 51 -20.13 -4.20 -8.37
N THR A 52 -20.40 -5.02 -7.36
CA THR A 52 -19.48 -5.21 -6.24
C THR A 52 -18.24 -5.97 -6.68
N LEU A 53 -18.39 -6.98 -7.55
CA LEU A 53 -17.28 -7.74 -8.13
C LEU A 53 -16.33 -6.83 -8.92
N GLY A 54 -16.86 -5.99 -9.81
CA GLY A 54 -16.05 -5.05 -10.57
C GLY A 54 -15.28 -4.05 -9.67
N HIS A 55 -15.89 -3.65 -8.55
CA HIS A 55 -15.22 -2.80 -7.56
C HIS A 55 -14.07 -3.53 -6.87
N VAL A 56 -14.29 -4.78 -6.45
CA VAL A 56 -13.26 -5.64 -5.84
C VAL A 56 -12.10 -5.84 -6.82
N GLU A 57 -12.38 -6.21 -8.07
CA GLU A 57 -11.35 -6.44 -9.10
C GLU A 57 -10.50 -5.19 -9.35
N SER A 58 -11.15 -4.03 -9.52
CA SER A 58 -10.44 -2.77 -9.77
C SER A 58 -9.53 -2.40 -8.59
N LYS A 59 -10.05 -2.41 -7.36
CA LYS A 59 -9.28 -2.05 -6.17
C LYS A 59 -8.14 -3.04 -5.91
N LEU A 60 -8.37 -4.33 -6.08
CA LEU A 60 -7.35 -5.35 -5.88
C LEU A 60 -6.24 -5.20 -6.93
N SER A 61 -6.58 -4.91 -8.18
CA SER A 61 -5.62 -4.62 -9.25
C SER A 61 -4.75 -3.41 -8.91
N GLU A 62 -5.33 -2.34 -8.36
CA GLU A 62 -4.56 -1.18 -7.88
C GLU A 62 -3.57 -1.56 -6.76
N GLN A 63 -3.98 -2.41 -5.81
CA GLN A 63 -3.07 -2.88 -4.76
C GLN A 63 -1.95 -3.77 -5.32
N ILE A 64 -2.25 -4.65 -6.28
CA ILE A 64 -1.25 -5.49 -6.96
C ILE A 64 -0.26 -4.63 -7.75
N ASN A 65 -0.75 -3.64 -8.50
CA ASN A 65 0.10 -2.70 -9.24
C ASN A 65 1.00 -1.91 -8.30
N TYR A 66 0.46 -1.44 -7.17
CA TYR A 66 1.25 -0.78 -6.14
C TYR A 66 2.32 -1.72 -5.57
N LEU A 67 1.95 -2.91 -5.11
CA LEU A 67 2.87 -3.92 -4.57
C LEU A 67 3.97 -4.26 -5.57
N THR A 68 3.63 -4.38 -6.85
CA THR A 68 4.59 -4.60 -7.94
C THR A 68 5.56 -3.42 -8.07
N GLN A 69 5.04 -2.19 -8.10
CA GLN A 69 5.86 -0.98 -8.16
C GLN A 69 6.82 -0.86 -6.97
N VAL A 70 6.34 -1.19 -5.77
CA VAL A 70 7.16 -1.08 -4.56
C VAL A 70 8.17 -2.21 -4.38
N SER A 71 7.79 -3.43 -4.79
CA SER A 71 8.64 -4.62 -4.67
C SER A 71 9.71 -4.70 -5.75
N THR A 72 9.50 -4.06 -6.90
CA THR A 72 10.48 -4.02 -8.02
C THR A 72 11.48 -2.87 -7.93
N GLY A 73 11.52 -2.15 -6.80
CA GLY A 73 12.59 -1.20 -6.50
C GLY A 73 12.50 0.15 -7.21
N GLN A 74 11.31 0.57 -7.65
CA GLN A 74 11.10 2.00 -7.98
C GLN A 74 11.44 2.84 -6.74
N PRO A 75 12.09 4.01 -6.85
CA PRO A 75 12.63 4.74 -5.71
C PRO A 75 11.50 5.42 -4.92
N HIS A 76 10.88 4.67 -4.01
CA HIS A 76 10.03 5.21 -2.97
C HIS A 76 10.71 4.92 -1.63
N GLU A 77 10.46 5.80 -0.67
CA GLU A 77 11.20 5.96 0.59
C GLU A 77 11.15 4.74 1.54
N GLY A 78 10.70 3.57 1.08
CA GLY A 78 10.47 2.35 1.86
C GLY A 78 11.45 1.19 1.65
N SER A 79 12.40 1.20 0.72
CA SER A 79 13.27 0.02 0.48
C SER A 79 14.75 0.28 0.19
N GLY A 80 15.28 1.42 0.63
CA GLY A 80 16.73 1.68 0.60
C GLY A 80 17.08 3.15 0.65
N TYR A 81 16.20 4.03 0.16
CA TYR A 81 16.43 5.47 0.17
C TYR A 81 16.65 6.04 1.58
N ALA A 82 15.83 5.63 2.56
CA ALA A 82 16.02 6.04 3.96
C ALA A 82 17.40 5.63 4.48
N SER A 83 17.81 4.37 4.26
CA SER A 83 19.14 3.86 4.65
C SER A 83 20.27 4.57 3.90
N GLN A 84 20.10 4.84 2.60
CA GLN A 84 21.06 5.60 1.79
C GLN A 84 21.17 7.05 2.25
N LYS A 85 20.05 7.69 2.63
CA LYS A 85 20.04 9.05 3.16
C LYS A 85 20.70 9.12 4.53
N VAL A 86 20.42 8.16 5.42
CA VAL A 86 21.10 8.02 6.70
C VAL A 86 22.60 7.84 6.49
N LEU A 87 23.01 6.96 5.57
CA LEU A 87 24.41 6.76 5.20
C LEU A 87 25.03 8.06 4.68
N GLN A 88 24.41 8.73 3.72
CA GLN A 88 24.87 10.00 3.16
C GLN A 88 25.07 11.06 4.27
N MET A 89 24.11 11.18 5.18
CA MET A 89 24.21 12.10 6.32
C MET A 89 25.33 11.69 7.29
N ALA A 90 25.53 10.40 7.52
CA ALA A 90 26.63 9.89 8.33
C ALA A 90 27.99 10.21 7.71
N TRP A 91 28.15 10.07 6.38
CA TRP A 91 29.35 10.47 5.65
C TRP A 91 29.65 11.97 5.80
N HIS A 92 28.65 12.84 5.65
CA HIS A 92 28.84 14.28 5.86
C HIS A 92 29.26 14.63 7.29
N ARG A 93 28.66 13.96 8.29
CA ARG A 93 29.05 14.14 9.71
C ARG A 93 30.47 13.66 9.97
N LEU A 94 30.87 12.53 9.39
CA LEU A 94 32.22 11.99 9.51
C LEU A 94 33.26 12.93 8.89
N GLU A 95 32.99 13.47 7.70
CA GLU A 95 33.91 14.40 7.04
C GLU A 95 34.05 15.69 7.83
N HIS A 96 32.95 16.22 8.37
CA HIS A 96 32.99 17.38 9.24
C HIS A 96 33.82 17.11 10.51
N ALA A 97 33.63 15.95 11.16
CA ALA A 97 34.41 15.58 12.34
C ALA A 97 35.91 15.44 12.00
N ARG A 98 36.25 14.79 10.88
CA ARG A 98 37.63 14.67 10.38
C ARG A 98 38.26 16.04 10.15
N SER A 99 37.54 16.96 9.49
CA SER A 99 38.01 18.32 9.25
C SER A 99 38.37 19.04 10.56
N ARG A 100 37.49 18.97 11.57
CA ARG A 100 37.73 19.59 12.88
C ARG A 100 38.91 18.98 13.62
N VAL A 101 39.08 17.66 13.57
CA VAL A 101 40.23 16.98 14.20
C VAL A 101 41.55 17.42 13.54
N ASN A 102 41.59 17.47 12.20
CA ASN A 102 42.77 17.93 11.47
C ASN A 102 43.12 19.39 11.80
N GLU A 103 42.12 20.25 11.98
CA GLU A 103 42.34 21.63 12.41
C GLU A 103 42.97 21.71 13.81
N LEU A 104 42.46 20.95 14.77
CA LEU A 104 43.01 20.89 16.12
C LEU A 104 44.46 20.37 16.13
N GLU A 105 44.76 19.37 15.30
CA GLU A 105 46.12 18.85 15.16
C GLU A 105 47.08 19.91 14.61
N ARG A 106 46.64 20.70 13.61
CA ARG A 106 47.43 21.83 13.10
C ARG A 106 47.68 22.90 14.16
N ILE A 107 46.67 23.21 14.98
CA ILE A 107 46.82 24.17 16.08
C ILE A 107 47.82 23.65 17.12
N LYS A 108 47.70 22.37 17.50
CA LYS A 108 48.63 21.72 18.45
C LYS A 108 50.07 21.74 17.94
N ASN A 109 50.26 21.46 16.65
CA ASN A 109 51.59 21.35 16.04
C ASN A 109 52.18 22.70 15.61
N LYS A 110 51.48 23.81 15.84
CA LYS A 110 52.01 25.14 15.58
C LYS A 110 53.03 25.49 16.68
N PRO A 111 54.32 25.71 16.34
CA PRO A 111 55.30 26.14 17.33
C PRO A 111 54.89 27.51 17.88
N ARG A 112 55.09 27.70 19.20
CA ARG A 112 54.81 28.96 19.91
C ARG A 112 55.61 30.12 19.34
#